data_AF-A0A7H4MTN2-F1
#
_entry.id   AF-A0A7H4MTN2-F1
#
_cell.length_a   1.000
_cell.length_b   1.000
_cell.length_c   1.000
_cell.angle_alpha   90.00
_cell.angle_beta   90.00
_cell.angle_gamma   90.00
#
_symmetry.space_group_name_H-M   'P 1'
#
loop_
_entity.id
_entity.type
_entity.pdbx_description
1 polymer ?
#
loop_
_entity_poly.entity_id
_entity_poly.type
_entity_poly.pdbx_seq_one_letter_code
_entity_poly.pdbx_strand_id
1 'polypeptide(L)'
;MLENAAGWRDDTAASAATASGDDDILLLEPEALAVADSDGPEAALAWLQNRPGITSVRSRWLLRLLMARIAEQTGKNELAQHLLAELGADAAGIPLAQWETGLLFEVKARHLRLLRLKAGRSETDKNRLQSAMDRLLAELIAIDPARAAVLCA
;
A
#
# COMPACT_ATOMS: atom_id res chain seq x y z
N MET A 1 -25.23 55.34 -9.64
CA MET A 1 -26.22 54.25 -9.76
C MET A 1 -25.44 52.96 -9.61
N LEU A 2 -25.76 52.17 -8.58
CA LEU A 2 -25.09 50.91 -8.25
C LEU A 2 -25.14 49.95 -9.46
N GLU A 3 -24.12 49.11 -9.63
CA GLU A 3 -24.32 47.66 -9.54
C GLU A 3 -23.00 46.88 -9.39
N ASN A 4 -23.05 46.00 -8.38
CA ASN A 4 -22.10 44.99 -7.98
C ASN A 4 -22.24 43.79 -8.92
N ALA A 5 -21.14 43.29 -9.49
CA ALA A 5 -21.14 42.03 -10.22
C ALA A 5 -19.97 41.14 -9.79
N ALA A 6 -20.32 40.25 -8.87
CA ALA A 6 -19.87 38.87 -8.77
C ALA A 6 -18.37 38.62 -8.60
N GLY A 7 -18.01 38.27 -7.36
CA GLY A 7 -16.78 37.57 -7.06
C GLY A 7 -16.73 36.21 -7.75
N TRP A 8 -15.63 35.97 -8.45
CA TRP A 8 -15.24 34.64 -8.89
C TRP A 8 -14.13 34.22 -7.93
N ARG A 9 -14.55 33.76 -6.75
CA ARG A 9 -13.74 32.85 -5.97
C ARG A 9 -13.72 31.58 -6.81
N ASP A 10 -12.64 31.39 -7.54
CA ASP A 10 -12.30 30.10 -8.09
C ASP A 10 -12.01 29.21 -6.88
N ASP A 11 -13.08 28.62 -6.35
CA ASP A 11 -12.99 27.37 -5.65
C ASP A 11 -12.39 26.39 -6.66
N THR A 12 -11.06 26.35 -6.72
CA THR A 12 -10.31 25.11 -6.95
C THR A 12 -10.67 24.16 -5.81
N ALA A 13 -11.94 23.75 -5.77
CA ALA A 13 -12.33 22.42 -5.39
C ALA A 13 -11.55 21.55 -6.34
N ALA A 14 -10.36 21.14 -5.89
CA ALA A 14 -9.59 20.09 -6.48
C ALA A 14 -10.60 19.03 -6.90
N SER A 15 -10.74 18.83 -8.21
CA SER A 15 -11.44 17.69 -8.75
C SER A 15 -10.77 16.49 -8.11
N ALA A 16 -11.35 16.00 -7.01
CA ALA A 16 -11.01 14.73 -6.43
C ALA A 16 -11.34 13.76 -7.55
N ALA A 17 -10.32 13.40 -8.32
CA ALA A 17 -10.45 12.44 -9.39
C ALA A 17 -11.03 11.19 -8.73
N THR A 18 -12.33 10.99 -8.96
CA THR A 18 -12.98 9.74 -8.61
C THR A 18 -12.22 8.70 -9.42
N ALA A 19 -11.46 7.84 -8.75
CA ALA A 19 -10.86 6.66 -9.36
C ALA A 19 -11.97 5.99 -10.17
N SER A 20 -11.89 6.08 -11.50
CA SER A 20 -12.95 5.63 -12.41
C SER A 20 -12.94 4.11 -12.54
N GLY A 21 -11.90 3.45 -12.02
CA GLY A 21 -11.85 2.03 -11.72
C GLY A 21 -10.98 1.72 -10.49
N ASP A 22 -11.10 0.50 -9.97
CA ASP A 22 -10.31 0.02 -8.82
C ASP A 22 -8.79 0.15 -9.07
N ASP A 23 -8.33 -0.01 -10.33
CA ASP A 23 -6.91 0.05 -10.69
C ASP A 23 -6.34 1.48 -10.68
N ASP A 24 -7.19 2.49 -10.85
CA ASP A 24 -6.78 3.90 -10.75
C ASP A 24 -6.30 4.24 -9.33
N ILE A 25 -6.69 3.44 -8.32
CA ILE A 25 -6.25 3.61 -6.93
C ILE A 25 -4.73 3.57 -6.82
N LEU A 26 -4.05 2.67 -7.54
CA LEU A 26 -2.60 2.56 -7.47
C LEU A 26 -1.87 3.69 -8.23
N LEU A 27 -2.54 4.35 -9.19
CA LEU A 27 -1.96 5.46 -9.95
C LEU A 27 -1.74 6.73 -9.12
N LEU A 28 -2.23 6.75 -7.89
CA LEU A 28 -2.20 7.91 -7.00
C LEU A 28 -0.98 7.92 -6.08
N GLU A 29 -0.13 6.91 -6.20
CA GLU A 29 1.16 6.84 -5.51
C GLU A 29 2.02 8.11 -5.65
N PRO A 30 2.27 8.68 -6.83
CA PRO A 30 3.04 9.91 -6.95
C PRO A 30 2.39 11.10 -6.22
N GLU A 31 1.07 11.20 -6.23
CA GLU A 31 0.35 12.27 -5.53
C GLU A 31 0.41 12.09 -4.00
N ALA A 32 0.21 10.85 -3.52
CA ALA A 32 0.34 10.53 -2.11
C ALA A 32 1.77 10.77 -1.59
N LEU A 33 2.79 10.48 -2.40
CA LEU A 33 4.18 10.81 -2.07
C LEU A 33 4.40 12.32 -2.05
N ALA A 34 3.85 13.07 -3.00
CA ALA A 34 3.95 14.53 -2.99
C ALA A 34 3.33 15.14 -1.72
N VAL A 35 2.17 14.62 -1.27
CA VAL A 35 1.55 15.00 0.01
C VAL A 35 2.44 14.60 1.20
N ALA A 36 3.07 13.43 1.15
CA ALA A 36 3.96 12.99 2.22
C ALA A 36 5.21 13.88 2.33
N ASP A 37 5.74 14.32 1.19
CA ASP A 37 6.90 15.21 1.11
C ASP A 37 6.58 16.63 1.57
N SER A 38 5.36 17.13 1.30
CA SER A 38 4.95 18.49 1.69
C SER A 38 4.41 18.57 3.13
N ASP A 39 3.52 17.65 3.50
CA ASP A 39 2.67 17.74 4.70
C ASP A 39 2.97 16.62 5.72
N GLY A 40 3.80 15.65 5.33
CA GLY A 40 4.22 14.53 6.17
C GLY A 40 3.45 13.24 5.92
N PRO A 41 4.01 12.09 6.38
CA PRO A 41 3.45 10.78 6.09
C PRO A 41 2.08 10.54 6.71
N GLU A 42 1.80 11.11 7.88
CA GLU A 42 0.48 11.03 8.51
C GLU A 42 -0.60 11.74 7.67
N ALA A 43 -0.25 12.90 7.07
CA ALA A 43 -1.16 13.65 6.21
C ALA A 43 -1.49 12.87 4.93
N ALA A 44 -0.48 12.26 4.29
CA ALA A 44 -0.68 11.42 3.11
C ALA A 44 -1.57 10.21 3.40
N LEU A 45 -1.35 9.53 4.53
CA LEU A 45 -2.17 8.39 4.95
C LEU A 45 -3.62 8.80 5.24
N ALA A 46 -3.83 9.93 5.91
CA ALA A 46 -5.16 10.48 6.16
C ALA A 46 -5.87 10.90 4.85
N TRP A 47 -5.13 11.49 3.92
CA TRP A 47 -5.64 11.85 2.60
C TRP A 47 -6.10 10.62 1.80
N LEU A 48 -5.31 9.53 1.81
CA LEU A 48 -5.70 8.26 1.22
C LEU A 48 -6.94 7.66 1.90
N GLN A 49 -6.96 7.63 3.23
CA GLN A 49 -8.03 7.00 4.01
C GLN A 49 -9.39 7.68 3.81
N ASN A 50 -9.42 9.00 3.62
CA ASN A 50 -10.63 9.79 3.46
C ASN A 50 -11.13 9.87 2.01
N ARG A 51 -10.63 9.03 1.11
CA ARG A 51 -11.06 9.02 -0.29
C ARG A 51 -12.53 8.66 -0.45
N PRO A 52 -13.30 9.45 -1.23
CA PRO A 52 -14.60 9.02 -1.68
C PRO A 52 -14.47 7.89 -2.72
N GLY A 53 -15.55 7.11 -2.91
CA GLY A 53 -15.66 6.11 -3.98
C GLY A 53 -15.09 4.72 -3.67
N ILE A 54 -14.50 4.52 -2.49
CA ILE A 54 -13.96 3.22 -2.06
C ILE A 54 -15.10 2.35 -1.50
N THR A 55 -15.65 1.48 -2.33
CA THR A 55 -16.89 0.73 -2.01
C THR A 55 -16.72 -0.78 -2.11
N SER A 56 -15.94 -1.27 -3.07
CA SER A 56 -15.70 -2.70 -3.29
C SER A 56 -14.70 -3.28 -2.28
N VAL A 57 -14.65 -4.62 -2.17
CA VAL A 57 -13.59 -5.28 -1.37
C VAL A 57 -12.22 -5.05 -2.03
N ARG A 58 -12.16 -5.13 -3.36
CA ARG A 58 -10.93 -4.93 -4.14
C ARG A 58 -10.39 -3.50 -4.00
N SER A 59 -11.21 -2.46 -4.19
CA SER A 59 -10.79 -1.06 -3.98
C SER A 59 -10.26 -0.80 -2.57
N ARG A 60 -10.92 -1.34 -1.54
CA ARG A 60 -10.44 -1.24 -0.15
C ARG A 60 -9.10 -1.94 0.07
N TRP A 61 -8.89 -3.07 -0.59
CA TRP A 61 -7.63 -3.80 -0.54
C TRP A 61 -6.50 -3.03 -1.27
N LEU A 62 -6.78 -2.51 -2.47
CA LEU A 62 -5.83 -1.70 -3.24
C LEU A 62 -5.47 -0.39 -2.53
N LEU A 63 -6.42 0.25 -1.87
CA LEU A 63 -6.16 1.45 -1.07
C LEU A 63 -5.22 1.14 0.10
N ARG A 64 -5.48 0.03 0.83
CA ARG A 64 -4.59 -0.43 1.91
C ARG A 64 -3.20 -0.79 1.40
N LEU A 65 -3.10 -1.40 0.22
CA LEU A 65 -1.81 -1.66 -0.44
C LEU A 65 -1.07 -0.35 -0.73
N LEU A 66 -1.76 0.64 -1.29
CA LEU A 66 -1.15 1.95 -1.53
C LEU A 66 -0.68 2.61 -0.23
N MET A 67 -1.50 2.59 0.83
CA MET A 67 -1.09 3.09 2.15
C MET A 67 0.17 2.38 2.67
N ALA A 68 0.30 1.06 2.46
CA ALA A 68 1.49 0.31 2.83
C ALA A 68 2.73 0.74 2.02
N ARG A 69 2.58 1.01 0.71
CA ARG A 69 3.67 1.53 -0.13
C ARG A 69 4.15 2.90 0.34
N ILE A 70 3.23 3.80 0.66
CA ILE A 70 3.57 5.13 1.18
C ILE A 70 4.27 4.99 2.54
N ALA A 71 3.72 4.20 3.46
CA ALA A 71 4.34 3.96 4.75
C ALA A 71 5.77 3.40 4.62
N GLU A 72 6.02 2.47 3.70
CA GLU A 72 7.36 1.94 3.43
C GLU A 72 8.31 3.03 2.88
N GLN A 73 7.86 3.80 1.89
CA GLN A 73 8.67 4.82 1.22
C GLN A 73 9.01 6.00 2.13
N THR A 74 8.13 6.32 3.08
CA THR A 74 8.34 7.41 4.05
C THR A 74 9.00 6.93 5.35
N GLY A 75 9.51 5.70 5.41
CA GLY A 75 10.23 5.15 6.56
C GLY A 75 9.37 4.71 7.74
N LYS A 76 8.03 4.66 7.61
CA LYS A 76 7.09 4.12 8.62
C LYS A 76 7.02 2.59 8.53
N ASN A 77 8.18 1.95 8.61
CA ASN A 77 8.38 0.53 8.31
C ASN A 77 7.53 -0.42 9.16
N GLU A 78 7.29 -0.09 10.43
CA GLU A 78 6.43 -0.91 11.32
C GLU A 78 4.97 -0.89 10.84
N LEU A 79 4.46 0.29 10.47
CA LEU A 79 3.11 0.40 9.92
C LEU A 79 2.99 -0.34 8.59
N ALA A 80 3.96 -0.17 7.69
CA ALA A 80 4.00 -0.89 6.42
C ALA A 80 4.00 -2.41 6.64
N GLN A 81 4.78 -2.91 7.61
CA GLN A 81 4.82 -4.32 7.96
C GLN A 81 3.44 -4.82 8.41
N HIS A 82 2.77 -4.09 9.31
CA HIS A 82 1.43 -4.47 9.80
C HIS A 82 0.38 -4.49 8.69
N LEU A 83 0.37 -3.46 7.83
CA LEU A 83 -0.56 -3.41 6.69
C LEU A 83 -0.33 -4.57 5.71
N LEU A 84 0.93 -4.87 5.37
CA LEU A 84 1.27 -5.96 4.45
C LEU A 84 0.94 -7.35 5.03
N ALA A 85 1.10 -7.53 6.34
CA ALA A 85 0.72 -8.76 7.02
C ALA A 85 -0.81 -9.00 6.93
N GLU A 86 -1.62 -7.96 7.16
CA GLU A 86 -3.08 -8.03 7.06
C GLU A 86 -3.52 -8.30 5.61
N LEU A 87 -2.97 -7.55 4.64
CA LEU A 87 -3.24 -7.72 3.21
C LEU A 87 -2.93 -9.13 2.70
N GLY A 88 -1.85 -9.74 3.21
CA GLY A 88 -1.44 -11.10 2.87
C GLY A 88 -2.29 -12.20 3.51
N ALA A 89 -2.94 -11.93 4.64
CA ALA A 89 -3.84 -12.86 5.34
C ALA A 89 -5.26 -12.81 4.77
N ASP A 90 -5.77 -11.61 4.49
CA ASP A 90 -7.10 -11.38 3.89
C ASP A 90 -7.21 -11.99 2.48
N ALA A 91 -6.06 -12.24 1.85
CA ALA A 91 -5.98 -12.88 0.55
C ALA A 91 -6.53 -14.31 0.47
N ALA A 92 -6.66 -14.99 1.61
CA ALA A 92 -7.23 -16.34 1.66
C ALA A 92 -8.77 -16.37 1.47
N GLY A 93 -9.45 -15.23 1.64
CA GLY A 93 -10.92 -15.16 1.68
C GLY A 93 -11.61 -14.76 0.38
N ILE A 94 -10.86 -14.44 -0.68
CA ILE A 94 -11.43 -13.90 -1.93
C ILE A 94 -11.13 -14.87 -3.09
N PRO A 95 -12.11 -15.18 -3.97
CA PRO A 95 -11.95 -16.19 -5.01
C PRO A 95 -10.82 -15.89 -6.01
N LEU A 96 -9.94 -16.89 -6.18
CA LEU A 96 -8.70 -16.89 -6.98
C LEU A 96 -8.83 -16.47 -8.46
N ALA A 97 -10.04 -16.53 -9.05
CA ALA A 97 -10.24 -16.16 -10.45
C ALA A 97 -10.18 -14.63 -10.71
N GLN A 98 -10.10 -13.82 -9.65
CA GLN A 98 -10.14 -12.34 -9.69
C GLN A 98 -8.89 -11.67 -9.09
N TRP A 99 -7.91 -12.47 -8.66
CA TRP A 99 -6.72 -11.98 -7.98
C TRP A 99 -5.60 -11.70 -8.95
N GLU A 100 -5.03 -10.51 -8.86
CA GLU A 100 -3.74 -10.24 -9.46
C GLU A 100 -2.67 -10.92 -8.61
N THR A 101 -2.32 -12.16 -8.99
CA THR A 101 -1.17 -12.90 -8.46
C THR A 101 0.11 -12.05 -8.44
N GLY A 102 0.22 -11.09 -9.37
CA GLY A 102 1.23 -10.04 -9.38
C GLY A 102 1.27 -9.20 -8.10
N LEU A 103 0.13 -8.67 -7.65
CA LEU A 103 0.01 -7.82 -6.45
C LEU A 103 0.17 -8.63 -5.16
N LEU A 104 -0.34 -9.86 -5.10
CA LEU A 104 -0.11 -10.73 -3.93
C LEU A 104 1.37 -11.07 -3.76
N PHE A 105 2.07 -11.33 -4.86
CA PHE A 105 3.52 -11.48 -4.84
C PHE A 105 4.19 -10.22 -4.30
N GLU A 106 3.78 -9.04 -4.77
CA GLU A 106 4.33 -7.76 -4.28
C GLU A 106 4.14 -7.61 -2.77
N VAL A 107 2.93 -7.84 -2.25
CA VAL A 107 2.62 -7.75 -0.81
C VAL A 107 3.56 -8.64 0.00
N LYS A 108 3.70 -9.91 -0.39
CA LYS A 108 4.53 -10.88 0.34
C LYS A 108 6.02 -10.55 0.22
N ALA A 109 6.49 -10.10 -0.95
CA ALA A 109 7.89 -9.72 -1.17
C ALA A 109 8.29 -8.48 -0.35
N ARG A 110 7.44 -7.45 -0.31
CA ARG A 110 7.66 -6.27 0.54
C ARG A 110 7.64 -6.62 2.02
N HIS A 111 6.70 -7.48 2.45
CA HIS A 111 6.67 -7.94 3.83
C HIS A 111 7.96 -8.68 4.21
N LEU A 112 8.41 -9.62 3.37
CA LEU A 112 9.68 -10.34 3.58
C LEU A 112 10.87 -9.38 3.69
N ARG A 113 10.93 -8.34 2.86
CA ARG A 113 11.98 -7.31 2.91
C ARG A 113 11.97 -6.55 4.25
N LEU A 114 10.80 -6.14 4.73
CA LEU A 114 10.68 -5.45 6.01
C LEU A 114 11.06 -6.34 7.20
N LEU A 115 10.69 -7.63 7.16
CA LEU A 115 11.13 -8.59 8.18
C LEU A 115 12.64 -8.77 8.18
N ARG A 116 13.27 -8.89 7.01
CA ARG A 116 14.74 -8.96 6.87
C ARG A 116 15.43 -7.71 7.43
N LEU A 117 14.90 -6.53 7.13
CA LEU A 117 15.41 -5.26 7.66
C LEU A 117 15.33 -5.23 9.19
N LYS A 118 14.23 -5.72 9.77
CA LYS A 118 14.03 -5.78 11.22
C LYS A 118 14.93 -6.82 11.89
N ALA A 119 15.05 -8.01 11.31
CA ALA A 119 15.94 -9.08 11.76
C ALA A 119 17.42 -8.64 11.79
N GLY A 120 17.83 -7.77 10.86
CA GLY A 120 19.19 -7.20 10.83
C GLY A 120 19.54 -6.28 12.00
N ARG A 121 18.57 -5.88 12.84
CA ARG A 121 18.80 -4.96 13.98
C ARG A 121 19.21 -5.67 15.26
N SER A 122 18.85 -6.94 15.44
CA SER A 122 19.13 -7.70 16.66
C SER A 122 18.99 -9.21 16.43
N GLU A 123 19.87 -10.01 17.04
CA GLU A 123 19.77 -11.48 16.99
C GLU A 123 18.46 -12.00 17.62
N THR A 124 17.94 -11.29 18.62
CA THR A 124 16.64 -11.61 19.23
C THR A 124 15.50 -11.45 18.22
N ASP A 125 15.51 -10.37 17.44
CA ASP A 125 14.51 -10.15 16.39
C ASP A 125 14.64 -11.17 15.26
N LYS A 126 15.87 -11.47 14.85
CA LYS A 126 16.15 -12.49 13.84
C LYS A 126 15.58 -13.84 14.22
N ASN A 127 15.86 -14.33 15.43
CA ASN A 127 15.34 -15.61 15.91
C ASN A 127 13.81 -15.64 15.97
N ARG A 128 13.18 -14.53 16.37
CA ARG A 128 11.72 -14.41 16.42
C ARG A 128 11.06 -14.38 15.04
N LEU A 129 11.72 -13.79 14.05
CA LEU A 129 11.15 -13.54 12.72
C LEU A 129 11.47 -14.64 11.70
N GLN A 130 12.46 -15.50 11.97
CA GLN A 130 12.95 -16.51 11.02
C GLN A 130 11.81 -17.40 10.46
N SER A 131 10.95 -17.93 11.33
CA SER A 131 9.84 -18.81 10.90
C SER A 131 8.83 -18.11 9.99
N ALA A 132 8.56 -16.83 10.24
CA ALA A 132 7.69 -16.02 9.39
C ALA A 132 8.33 -15.71 8.03
N MET A 133 9.64 -15.45 8.02
CA MET A 133 10.41 -15.25 6.78
C MET A 133 10.44 -16.50 5.91
N ASP A 134 10.68 -17.68 6.50
CA ASP A 134 10.71 -18.96 5.78
C ASP A 134 9.34 -19.28 5.17
N ARG A 135 8.27 -19.03 5.93
CA ARG A 135 6.89 -19.19 5.43
C ARG A 135 6.61 -18.27 4.24
N LEU A 136 6.95 -16.98 4.34
CA LEU A 136 6.73 -16.02 3.26
C LEU A 136 7.51 -16.40 2.00
N LEU A 137 8.74 -16.89 2.15
CA LEU A 137 9.54 -17.34 1.01
C LEU A 137 8.90 -18.54 0.32
N ALA A 138 8.42 -19.53 1.08
CA ALA A 138 7.70 -20.67 0.53
C ALA A 138 6.41 -20.26 -0.21
N GLU A 139 5.65 -19.31 0.34
CA GLU A 139 4.44 -18.77 -0.29
C GLU A 139 4.78 -18.01 -1.59
N LEU A 140 5.88 -17.26 -1.63
CA LEU A 140 6.35 -16.57 -2.84
C LEU A 140 6.77 -17.54 -3.94
N ILE A 141 7.49 -18.62 -3.58
CA ILE A 141 7.88 -19.69 -4.52
C ILE A 141 6.65 -20.39 -5.09
N ALA A 142 5.61 -20.61 -4.27
CA ALA A 142 4.35 -21.21 -4.73
C ALA A 142 3.58 -20.32 -5.71
N ILE A 143 3.70 -18.99 -5.60
CA ILE A 143 3.09 -18.04 -6.54
C ILE A 143 3.89 -17.99 -7.85
N ASP A 144 5.20 -17.76 -7.77
CA ASP A 144 6.07 -17.65 -8.94
C ASP A 144 7.53 -18.00 -8.57
N PRO A 145 8.03 -19.20 -8.91
CA PRO A 145 9.37 -19.63 -8.55
C PRO A 145 10.46 -18.85 -9.30
N ALA A 146 10.19 -18.38 -10.52
CA ALA A 146 11.16 -17.62 -11.31
C ALA A 146 11.39 -16.23 -10.70
N ARG A 147 10.31 -15.55 -10.30
CA ARG A 147 10.40 -14.27 -9.57
C ARG A 147 10.94 -14.45 -8.16
N ALA A 148 10.66 -15.56 -7.48
CA ALA A 148 11.13 -15.81 -6.13
C ALA A 148 12.62 -16.19 -6.05
N ALA A 149 13.22 -16.70 -7.14
CA ALA A 149 14.62 -17.14 -7.15
C ALA A 149 15.61 -16.06 -6.67
N VAL A 150 15.38 -14.79 -7.03
CA VAL A 150 16.24 -13.66 -6.59
C VAL A 150 16.10 -13.33 -5.10
N LEU A 151 15.05 -13.82 -4.45
CA LEU A 151 14.77 -13.61 -3.02
C LEU A 151 15.39 -14.69 -2.14
N CYS A 152 15.84 -15.81 -2.71
CA CYS A 152 16.42 -16.96 -2.01
C CYS A 152 17.91 -16.82 -1.67
N ALA A 153 18.52 -15.66 -1.96
CA ALA A 153 19.93 -15.38 -1.68
C ALA A 153 20.21 -14.99 -0.23
#